data_AF-F8CQN8-F1
#
_entry.id   AF-F8CQN8-F1
#
_cell.length_a   1.000
_cell.length_b   1.000
_cell.length_c   1.000
_cell.angle_alpha   90.00
_cell.angle_beta   90.00
_cell.angle_gamma   90.00
#
_symmetry.space_group_name_H-M   'P 1'
#
loop_
_entity.id
_entity.type
_entity.pdbx_description
1 polymer ?
#
loop_
_entity_poly.entity_id
_entity_poly.type
_entity_poly.pdbx_seq_one_letter_code
_entity_poly.pdbx_strand_id
1 'polypeptide(L)'
;MRLYQQLVLFMLAATVLPLAAVGFLLLSRAEAELAARIDAEQRAQATATAESVGATVMEVVDALARSAELIDWQAASDAETQGALRLLYGQSPAVSAVLKLDAEGRPLGAPVFRARAFDGHPAFSPDSVDRLVRSIPVQTLRGGGKGQAALGSAYVHAEEGRSAVAVAVKLAEGDGAPFAVAEVVLQPLEAVLRRRLGDGLGRIHLVDEERRVLASTAPERRGQVLPPELGARLLAPAAPLAEPVRSFRVESPARRVSVARVPHGMRFDVLVEVDEAAALAPVHGMRRTVLLSIGATFLVLLGLGALFTRRLNLRLAEVVRGAEAYGRGELDTRVKVTGQDELSELATTFNRMGEELEAARARMLRWNDDLRVRVDEATAELKAAQAQLVEAQKLAAVGQLGAGVAHEINNPLAGILGNVQLLMLDRGAADPDLESLRKIEQSAKRCKEITQNLLRFSQQRERAELRPVDLNAVVRDALTLTEHQVRGEGVVLTSVLEDGLSRVRADPGHLSQVVLALVSNARTAMLKSPDKRLTLRTGEADGFGFLEVEDTGKGIAPSHRPRIFEPFFTTKDVWSNVGLGLSVAWRVVTEAGGSIEVRSEVEQGSCFTVKLPKA
;
A
#
# COMPACT_ATOMS: atom_id res chain seq x y z
N MET A 1 -1.32 -18.70 -4.52
CA MET A 1 -1.76 -17.36 -5.00
C MET A 1 -1.80 -16.41 -3.83
N ARG A 2 -1.33 -15.17 -4.01
CA ARG A 2 -1.49 -14.12 -2.98
C ARG A 2 -2.98 -13.72 -2.88
N LEU A 3 -3.43 -13.27 -1.71
CA LEU A 3 -4.84 -12.91 -1.43
C LEU A 3 -5.45 -12.01 -2.51
N TYR A 4 -4.68 -11.04 -3.01
CA TYR A 4 -5.15 -10.13 -4.06
C TYR A 4 -5.38 -10.83 -5.42
N GLN A 5 -4.58 -11.85 -5.77
CA GLN A 5 -4.75 -12.60 -7.02
C GLN A 5 -6.06 -13.38 -6.99
N GLN A 6 -6.43 -13.89 -5.81
CA GLN A 6 -7.73 -14.52 -5.59
C GLN A 6 -8.86 -13.50 -5.71
N LEU A 7 -8.67 -12.28 -5.19
CA LEU A 7 -9.67 -11.22 -5.29
C LEU A 7 -9.89 -10.75 -6.73
N VAL A 8 -8.82 -10.57 -7.52
CA VAL A 8 -8.92 -10.21 -8.94
C VAL A 8 -9.58 -11.34 -9.74
N LEU A 9 -9.17 -12.59 -9.52
CA LEU A 9 -9.78 -13.74 -10.19
C LEU A 9 -11.27 -13.86 -9.82
N PHE A 10 -11.60 -13.63 -8.56
CA PHE A 10 -12.98 -13.62 -8.08
C PHE A 10 -13.80 -12.50 -8.72
N MET A 11 -13.30 -11.26 -8.76
CA MET A 11 -13.97 -10.14 -9.42
C MET A 11 -14.18 -10.40 -10.92
N LEU A 12 -13.18 -10.99 -11.57
CA LEU A 12 -13.25 -11.30 -13.00
C LEU A 12 -14.25 -12.43 -13.28
N ALA A 13 -14.28 -13.46 -12.43
CA ALA A 13 -15.30 -14.50 -12.49
C ALA A 13 -16.71 -13.93 -12.19
N ALA A 14 -16.85 -13.12 -11.15
CA ALA A 14 -18.12 -12.53 -10.73
C ALA A 14 -18.70 -11.56 -11.77
N THR A 15 -17.87 -10.96 -12.63
CA THR A 15 -18.32 -10.05 -13.69
C THR A 15 -18.56 -10.75 -15.02
N VAL A 16 -17.63 -11.61 -15.47
CA VAL A 16 -17.71 -12.20 -16.81
C VAL A 16 -18.67 -13.38 -16.85
N LEU A 17 -18.73 -14.22 -15.81
CA LEU A 17 -19.54 -15.44 -15.82
C LEU A 17 -21.05 -15.14 -15.95
N PRO A 18 -21.63 -14.20 -15.19
CA PRO A 18 -23.05 -13.85 -15.32
C PRO A 18 -23.37 -13.24 -16.69
N LEU A 19 -22.49 -12.38 -17.21
CA LEU A 19 -22.67 -11.76 -18.52
C LEU A 19 -22.65 -12.81 -19.64
N ALA A 20 -21.72 -13.76 -19.57
CA ALA A 20 -21.65 -14.88 -20.50
C ALA A 20 -22.89 -15.78 -20.41
N ALA A 21 -23.38 -16.07 -19.19
CA ALA A 21 -24.58 -16.85 -18.98
C ALA A 21 -25.83 -16.18 -19.56
N VAL A 22 -26.01 -14.87 -19.30
CA VAL A 22 -27.12 -14.08 -19.88
C VAL A 22 -27.02 -14.02 -21.40
N GLY A 23 -25.82 -13.76 -21.94
CA GLY A 23 -25.58 -13.73 -23.38
C GLY A 23 -25.93 -15.06 -24.05
N PHE A 24 -25.55 -16.19 -23.45
CA PHE A 24 -25.89 -17.54 -23.92
C PHE A 24 -27.39 -17.83 -23.87
N LEU A 25 -28.06 -17.46 -22.77
CA LEU A 25 -29.52 -17.62 -22.63
C LEU A 25 -30.29 -16.79 -23.67
N LEU A 26 -29.91 -15.53 -23.88
CA LEU A 26 -30.56 -14.66 -24.87
C LEU A 26 -30.38 -15.19 -26.28
N LEU A 27 -29.18 -15.63 -26.63
CA LEU A 27 -28.89 -16.21 -27.93
C LEU A 27 -29.67 -17.52 -28.15
N SER A 28 -29.73 -18.38 -27.14
CA SER A 28 -30.47 -19.64 -27.22
C SER A 28 -31.97 -19.40 -27.42
N ARG A 29 -32.54 -18.39 -26.75
CA ARG A 29 -33.92 -17.96 -26.97
C ARG A 29 -34.13 -17.38 -28.37
N ALA A 30 -33.22 -16.54 -28.85
CA ALA A 30 -33.30 -15.96 -30.19
C ALA A 30 -33.23 -17.03 -31.29
N GLU A 31 -32.39 -18.06 -31.11
CA GLU A 31 -32.30 -19.20 -32.01
C GLU A 31 -33.61 -19.99 -32.05
N ALA A 32 -34.17 -20.31 -30.87
CA ALA A 32 -35.44 -21.02 -30.77
C ALA A 32 -36.62 -20.23 -31.36
N GLU A 33 -36.67 -18.92 -31.12
CA GLU A 33 -37.73 -18.05 -31.66
C GLU A 33 -37.61 -17.91 -33.18
N LEU A 34 -36.40 -17.74 -33.72
CA LEU A 34 -36.19 -17.69 -35.16
C LEU A 34 -36.56 -19.04 -35.81
N ALA A 35 -36.14 -20.16 -35.21
CA ALA A 35 -36.51 -21.49 -35.70
C ALA A 35 -38.04 -21.69 -35.73
N ALA A 36 -38.75 -21.25 -34.69
CA ALA A 36 -40.20 -21.30 -34.64
C ALA A 36 -40.89 -20.39 -35.68
N ARG A 37 -40.33 -19.19 -35.92
CA ARG A 37 -40.82 -18.27 -36.97
C ARG A 37 -40.64 -18.87 -38.37
N ILE A 38 -39.46 -19.43 -38.66
CA ILE A 38 -39.19 -20.15 -39.92
C ILE A 38 -40.19 -21.31 -40.09
N ASP A 39 -40.40 -22.10 -39.04
CA ASP A 39 -41.37 -23.19 -39.01
C ASP A 39 -42.80 -22.73 -39.34
N ALA A 40 -43.23 -21.58 -38.81
CA ALA A 40 -44.55 -21.03 -39.08
C ALA A 40 -44.67 -20.50 -40.51
N GLU A 41 -43.65 -19.81 -41.00
CA GLU A 41 -43.60 -19.27 -42.37
C GLU A 41 -43.57 -20.39 -43.41
N GLN A 42 -42.76 -21.44 -43.22
CA GLN A 42 -42.71 -22.60 -44.11
C GLN A 42 -44.06 -23.35 -44.12
N ARG A 43 -44.73 -23.49 -42.97
CA ARG A 43 -46.08 -24.08 -42.92
C ARG A 43 -47.07 -23.28 -43.74
N ALA A 44 -47.12 -21.96 -43.55
CA ALA A 44 -48.01 -21.08 -44.29
C ALA A 44 -47.72 -21.13 -45.79
N GLN A 45 -46.44 -21.14 -46.18
CA GLN A 45 -46.02 -21.26 -47.58
C GLN A 45 -46.42 -22.61 -48.19
N ALA A 46 -46.27 -23.71 -47.45
CA ALA A 46 -46.71 -25.03 -47.89
C ALA A 46 -48.23 -25.07 -48.12
N THR A 47 -49.04 -24.58 -47.17
CA THR A 47 -50.51 -24.50 -47.31
C THR A 47 -50.91 -23.68 -48.53
N ALA A 48 -50.43 -22.44 -48.63
CA ALA A 48 -50.81 -21.52 -49.69
C ALA A 48 -50.37 -22.05 -51.08
N THR A 49 -49.24 -22.76 -51.13
CA THR A 49 -48.77 -23.38 -52.37
C THR A 49 -49.62 -24.59 -52.74
N ALA A 50 -50.00 -25.44 -51.78
CA ALA A 50 -50.90 -26.57 -51.99
C ALA A 50 -52.27 -26.11 -52.49
N GLU A 51 -52.85 -25.06 -51.90
CA GLU A 51 -54.09 -24.44 -52.36
C GLU A 51 -53.97 -23.89 -53.80
N SER A 52 -52.85 -23.25 -54.12
CA SER A 52 -52.62 -22.71 -55.47
C SER A 52 -52.48 -23.80 -56.53
N VAL A 53 -51.77 -24.87 -56.19
CA VAL A 53 -51.62 -26.03 -57.07
C VAL A 53 -53.00 -26.67 -57.30
N GLY A 54 -53.76 -26.89 -56.23
CA GLY A 54 -55.11 -27.44 -56.31
C GLY A 54 -56.03 -26.58 -57.18
N ALA A 55 -56.07 -25.27 -56.96
CA ALA A 55 -56.85 -24.33 -57.75
C ALA A 55 -56.46 -24.34 -59.24
N THR A 56 -55.16 -24.37 -59.54
CA THR A 56 -54.66 -24.38 -60.93
C THR A 56 -55.05 -25.67 -61.66
N VAL A 57 -54.97 -26.82 -61.00
CA VAL A 57 -55.41 -28.10 -61.61
C VAL A 57 -56.93 -28.12 -61.78
N MET A 58 -57.69 -27.68 -60.78
CA MET A 58 -59.15 -27.63 -60.86
C MET A 58 -59.65 -26.68 -61.95
N GLU A 59 -58.97 -25.56 -62.20
CA GLU A 59 -59.31 -24.65 -63.29
C GLU A 59 -59.31 -25.36 -64.66
N VAL A 60 -58.33 -26.23 -64.90
CA VAL A 60 -58.26 -27.05 -66.12
C VAL A 60 -59.35 -28.12 -66.14
N VAL A 61 -59.57 -28.81 -65.02
CA VAL A 61 -60.61 -29.84 -64.89
C VAL A 61 -62.00 -29.25 -65.15
N ASP A 62 -62.31 -28.10 -64.56
CA ASP A 62 -63.59 -27.44 -64.71
C ASP A 62 -63.77 -26.87 -66.12
N ALA A 63 -62.71 -26.39 -66.77
CA ALA A 63 -62.75 -25.96 -68.17
C ALA A 63 -63.08 -27.11 -69.12
N LEU A 64 -62.48 -28.29 -68.90
CA LEU A 64 -62.79 -29.51 -69.64
C LEU A 64 -64.23 -29.97 -69.38
N ALA A 65 -64.65 -29.98 -68.12
CA ALA A 65 -66.00 -30.34 -67.70
C ALA A 65 -67.08 -29.49 -68.37
N ARG A 66 -66.98 -28.15 -68.24
CA ARG A 66 -67.91 -27.20 -68.85
C ARG A 66 -67.95 -27.33 -70.36
N SER A 67 -66.79 -27.49 -71.00
CA SER A 67 -66.71 -27.63 -72.46
C SER A 67 -67.33 -28.93 -72.95
N ALA A 68 -67.19 -30.03 -72.20
CA ALA A 68 -67.83 -31.30 -72.52
C ALA A 68 -69.35 -31.24 -72.32
N GLU A 69 -69.84 -30.47 -71.35
CA GLU A 69 -71.27 -30.34 -71.06
C GLU A 69 -72.04 -29.63 -72.20
N LEU A 70 -71.41 -28.69 -72.91
CA LEU A 70 -72.00 -27.93 -74.01
C LEU A 70 -72.28 -28.77 -75.28
N ILE A 71 -71.75 -29.98 -75.36
CA ILE A 71 -71.79 -30.81 -76.57
C ILE A 71 -72.79 -31.97 -76.37
N ASP A 72 -73.64 -32.21 -77.36
CA ASP A 72 -74.51 -33.38 -77.38
C ASP A 72 -73.78 -34.60 -77.98
N TRP A 73 -73.09 -35.35 -77.12
CA TRP A 73 -72.24 -36.48 -77.51
C TRP A 73 -73.00 -37.72 -77.97
N GLN A 74 -74.31 -37.80 -77.74
CA GLN A 74 -75.15 -38.92 -78.19
C GLN A 74 -75.68 -38.69 -79.61
N ALA A 75 -75.91 -37.44 -80.00
CA ALA A 75 -76.37 -37.06 -81.33
C ALA A 75 -75.24 -36.71 -82.31
N ALA A 76 -74.03 -36.45 -81.80
CA ALA A 76 -72.88 -36.06 -82.64
C ALA A 76 -72.41 -37.18 -83.59
N SER A 77 -72.20 -36.84 -84.85
CA SER A 77 -71.50 -37.68 -85.84
C SER A 77 -70.03 -37.91 -85.46
N ASP A 78 -69.35 -38.84 -86.14
CA ASP A 78 -67.92 -39.11 -85.91
C ASP A 78 -67.05 -37.87 -86.16
N ALA A 79 -67.38 -37.06 -87.19
CA ALA A 79 -66.67 -35.83 -87.51
C ALA A 79 -66.87 -34.74 -86.45
N GLU A 80 -68.10 -34.60 -85.94
CA GLU A 80 -68.44 -33.67 -84.85
C GLU A 80 -67.82 -34.11 -83.53
N THR A 81 -67.80 -35.41 -83.24
CA THR A 81 -67.08 -35.98 -82.08
C THR A 81 -65.59 -35.66 -82.16
N GLN A 82 -64.96 -35.83 -83.32
CA GLN A 82 -63.54 -35.51 -83.48
C GLN A 82 -63.26 -34.00 -83.35
N GLY A 83 -64.17 -33.14 -83.83
CA GLY A 83 -64.12 -31.69 -83.63
C GLY A 83 -64.26 -31.31 -82.16
N ALA A 84 -65.20 -31.94 -81.45
CA ALA A 84 -65.42 -31.76 -80.01
C ALA A 84 -64.19 -32.15 -79.17
N LEU A 85 -63.53 -33.28 -79.51
CA LEU A 85 -62.28 -33.68 -78.86
C LEU A 85 -61.14 -32.67 -79.11
N ARG A 86 -61.08 -32.04 -80.30
CA ARG A 86 -60.13 -30.94 -80.56
C ARG A 86 -60.44 -29.68 -79.76
N LEU A 87 -61.72 -29.39 -79.51
CA LEU A 87 -62.11 -28.28 -78.62
C LEU A 87 -61.67 -28.53 -77.18
N LEU A 88 -61.86 -29.76 -76.67
CA LEU A 88 -61.36 -30.16 -75.34
C LEU A 88 -59.84 -30.08 -75.27
N TYR A 89 -59.14 -30.56 -76.29
CA TYR A 89 -57.68 -30.46 -76.38
C TYR A 89 -57.19 -29.00 -76.30
N GLY A 90 -57.91 -28.06 -76.93
CA GLY A 90 -57.58 -26.64 -76.91
C GLY A 90 -57.98 -25.86 -75.66
N GLN A 91 -58.64 -26.47 -74.65
CA GLN A 91 -59.10 -25.74 -73.46
C GLN A 91 -57.96 -25.26 -72.56
N SER A 92 -56.83 -25.95 -72.57
CA SER A 92 -55.68 -25.55 -71.75
C SER A 92 -54.39 -25.98 -72.43
N PRO A 93 -53.33 -25.14 -72.40
CA PRO A 93 -52.01 -25.52 -72.88
C PRO A 93 -51.39 -26.66 -72.07
N ALA A 94 -51.96 -27.02 -70.91
CA ALA A 94 -51.52 -28.18 -70.13
C ALA A 94 -52.05 -29.51 -70.69
N VAL A 95 -53.01 -29.52 -71.61
CA VAL A 95 -53.57 -30.74 -72.20
C VAL A 95 -52.67 -31.24 -73.32
N SER A 96 -52.20 -32.48 -73.20
CA SER A 96 -51.28 -33.13 -74.18
C SER A 96 -51.98 -34.16 -75.08
N ALA A 97 -53.07 -34.76 -74.63
CA ALA A 97 -53.90 -35.68 -75.43
C ALA A 97 -55.34 -35.71 -74.91
N VAL A 98 -56.30 -35.93 -75.81
CA VAL A 98 -57.70 -36.17 -75.46
C VAL A 98 -58.26 -37.37 -76.23
N LEU A 99 -59.00 -38.24 -75.56
CA LEU A 99 -59.61 -39.44 -76.11
C LEU A 99 -61.06 -39.58 -75.64
N LYS A 100 -61.89 -40.25 -76.44
CA LYS A 100 -63.21 -40.72 -76.01
C LYS A 100 -63.10 -42.20 -75.63
N LEU A 101 -63.70 -42.58 -74.51
CA LEU A 101 -63.81 -43.97 -74.05
C LEU A 101 -65.28 -44.37 -73.91
N ASP A 102 -65.57 -45.66 -74.04
CA ASP A 102 -66.86 -46.24 -73.65
C ASP A 102 -67.00 -46.35 -72.11
N ALA A 103 -68.15 -46.85 -71.65
CA ALA A 103 -68.44 -47.01 -70.22
C ALA A 103 -67.54 -48.05 -69.52
N GLU A 104 -66.93 -48.94 -70.30
CA GLU A 104 -65.99 -49.96 -69.89
C GLU A 104 -64.53 -49.49 -69.94
N GLY A 105 -64.27 -48.26 -70.40
CA GLY A 105 -62.94 -47.66 -70.49
C GLY A 105 -62.16 -48.02 -71.76
N ARG A 106 -62.81 -48.51 -72.82
CA ARG A 106 -62.17 -48.84 -74.09
C ARG A 106 -62.17 -47.63 -75.03
N PRO A 107 -61.08 -47.36 -75.77
CA PRO A 107 -61.03 -46.24 -76.71
C PRO A 107 -62.09 -46.31 -77.81
N LEU A 108 -62.82 -45.21 -77.99
CA LEU A 108 -63.79 -44.96 -79.05
C LEU A 108 -63.21 -43.90 -80.00
N GLY A 109 -62.75 -44.35 -81.18
CA GLY A 109 -62.19 -43.45 -82.20
C GLY A 109 -60.71 -43.09 -81.97
N ALA A 110 -60.22 -42.16 -82.79
CA ALA A 110 -58.80 -41.78 -82.80
C ALA A 110 -58.49 -40.69 -81.75
N PRO A 111 -57.41 -40.84 -80.95
CA PRO A 111 -56.98 -39.83 -80.00
C PRO A 111 -56.62 -38.50 -80.69
N VAL A 112 -56.90 -37.39 -80.02
CA VAL A 112 -56.46 -36.05 -80.43
C VAL A 112 -55.21 -35.68 -79.63
N PHE A 113 -54.08 -35.60 -80.32
CA PHE A 113 -52.79 -35.22 -79.72
C PHE A 113 -51.83 -34.69 -80.79
N ARG A 114 -50.65 -34.23 -80.38
CA ARG A 114 -49.55 -33.89 -81.28
C ARG A 114 -48.29 -34.66 -80.92
N ALA A 115 -47.60 -35.20 -81.91
CA ALA A 115 -46.34 -35.94 -81.71
C ALA A 115 -45.16 -35.04 -81.33
N ARG A 116 -45.28 -33.71 -81.52
CA ARG A 116 -44.27 -32.71 -81.13
C ARG A 116 -44.96 -31.54 -80.45
N ALA A 117 -44.27 -30.92 -79.50
CA ALA A 117 -44.78 -29.75 -78.78
C ALA A 117 -44.98 -28.58 -79.77
N PHE A 118 -46.11 -27.91 -79.68
CA PHE A 118 -46.47 -26.79 -80.57
C PHE A 118 -47.49 -25.88 -79.89
N ASP A 119 -47.30 -24.56 -80.02
CA ASP A 119 -48.25 -23.53 -79.53
C ASP A 119 -48.63 -23.70 -78.05
N GLY A 120 -47.63 -23.98 -77.21
CA GLY A 120 -47.82 -24.19 -75.77
C GLY A 120 -48.31 -25.59 -75.36
N HIS A 121 -48.79 -26.42 -76.30
CA HIS A 121 -49.22 -27.79 -76.00
C HIS A 121 -48.03 -28.78 -75.98
N PRO A 122 -47.99 -29.73 -75.02
CA PRO A 122 -46.95 -30.75 -74.94
C PRO A 122 -47.06 -31.81 -76.04
N ALA A 123 -45.93 -32.41 -76.40
CA ALA A 123 -45.91 -33.61 -77.25
C ALA A 123 -46.53 -34.80 -76.52
N PHE A 124 -47.21 -35.71 -77.21
CA PHE A 124 -47.71 -36.97 -76.65
C PHE A 124 -47.33 -38.14 -77.55
N SER A 125 -46.89 -39.23 -76.94
CA SER A 125 -46.50 -40.46 -77.65
C SER A 125 -47.71 -41.41 -77.76
N PRO A 126 -48.01 -41.98 -78.94
CA PRO A 126 -49.05 -42.99 -79.10
C PRO A 126 -48.90 -44.19 -78.15
N ASP A 127 -47.67 -44.58 -77.83
CA ASP A 127 -47.36 -45.70 -76.94
C ASP A 127 -47.79 -45.43 -75.48
N SER A 128 -48.13 -44.17 -75.16
CA SER A 128 -48.61 -43.75 -73.83
C SER A 128 -50.13 -43.82 -73.66
N VAL A 129 -50.89 -44.13 -74.71
CA VAL A 129 -52.36 -44.24 -74.64
C VAL A 129 -52.78 -45.30 -73.62
N ASP A 130 -52.16 -46.48 -73.62
CA ASP A 130 -52.48 -47.55 -72.67
C ASP A 130 -52.22 -47.13 -71.22
N ARG A 131 -51.18 -46.32 -70.99
CA ARG A 131 -50.87 -45.79 -69.65
C ARG A 131 -51.91 -44.77 -69.21
N LEU A 132 -52.29 -43.85 -70.11
CA LEU A 132 -53.35 -42.88 -69.86
C LEU A 132 -54.65 -43.60 -69.52
N VAL A 133 -55.07 -44.60 -70.31
CA VAL A 133 -56.31 -45.36 -70.06
C VAL A 133 -56.30 -46.06 -68.70
N ARG A 134 -55.19 -46.71 -68.32
CA ARG A 134 -55.07 -47.39 -67.01
C ARG A 134 -55.12 -46.45 -65.81
N SER A 135 -54.74 -45.19 -65.99
CA SER A 135 -54.68 -44.20 -64.91
C SER A 135 -56.03 -43.55 -64.59
N ILE A 136 -57.08 -43.84 -65.36
CA ILE A 136 -58.39 -43.18 -65.23
C ILE A 136 -59.23 -43.84 -64.14
N PRO A 137 -59.87 -43.05 -63.27
CA PRO A 137 -60.78 -43.57 -62.25
C PRO A 137 -62.21 -43.73 -62.80
N VAL A 138 -62.43 -44.44 -63.91
CA VAL A 138 -63.76 -44.55 -64.57
C VAL A 138 -64.85 -45.07 -63.62
N GLN A 139 -64.48 -45.90 -62.65
CA GLN A 139 -65.42 -46.41 -61.65
C GLN A 139 -65.95 -45.32 -60.71
N THR A 140 -65.17 -44.27 -60.45
CA THR A 140 -65.56 -43.17 -59.54
C THR A 140 -66.62 -42.23 -60.14
N LEU A 141 -66.81 -42.28 -61.46
CA LEU A 141 -67.79 -41.48 -62.20
C LEU A 141 -69.10 -42.24 -62.50
N ARG A 142 -69.21 -43.51 -62.06
CA ARG A 142 -70.46 -44.28 -62.14
C ARG A 142 -71.50 -43.66 -61.21
N GLY A 143 -72.75 -43.52 -61.69
CA GLY A 143 -73.81 -42.78 -61.01
C GLY A 143 -73.75 -41.25 -61.15
N GLY A 144 -72.70 -40.72 -61.78
CA GLY A 144 -72.49 -39.29 -62.01
C GLY A 144 -73.36 -38.65 -63.07
N GLY A 145 -73.54 -37.33 -63.00
CA GLY A 145 -74.18 -36.53 -64.05
C GLY A 145 -73.24 -36.16 -65.20
N LYS A 146 -73.80 -35.67 -66.32
CA LYS A 146 -73.03 -35.10 -67.44
C LYS A 146 -72.11 -33.98 -66.93
N GLY A 147 -70.88 -33.91 -67.44
CA GLY A 147 -69.90 -32.90 -67.04
C GLY A 147 -69.16 -33.21 -65.73
N GLN A 148 -69.57 -34.22 -64.95
CA GLN A 148 -68.81 -34.61 -63.77
C GLN A 148 -67.41 -35.11 -64.15
N ALA A 149 -66.40 -34.59 -63.46
CA ALA A 149 -65.01 -34.93 -63.71
C ALA A 149 -64.37 -35.64 -62.51
N ALA A 150 -63.39 -36.50 -62.80
CA ALA A 150 -62.56 -37.18 -61.81
C ALA A 150 -61.09 -37.17 -62.23
N LEU A 151 -60.21 -37.05 -61.23
CA LEU A 151 -58.76 -37.05 -61.38
C LEU A 151 -58.19 -38.43 -61.08
N GLY A 152 -57.37 -38.94 -62.01
CA GLY A 152 -56.62 -40.17 -61.85
C GLY A 152 -55.34 -40.01 -61.03
N SER A 153 -54.58 -41.09 -60.92
CA SER A 153 -53.24 -41.05 -60.33
C SER A 153 -52.26 -40.32 -61.26
N ALA A 154 -51.34 -39.55 -60.69
CA ALA A 154 -50.25 -38.98 -61.47
C ALA A 154 -49.27 -40.08 -61.91
N TYR A 155 -48.63 -39.89 -63.06
CA TYR A 155 -47.61 -40.78 -63.59
C TYR A 155 -46.52 -39.98 -64.32
N VAL A 156 -45.37 -40.63 -64.53
CA VAL A 156 -44.19 -40.03 -65.16
C VAL A 156 -43.93 -40.70 -66.51
N HIS A 157 -43.74 -39.89 -67.55
CA HIS A 157 -43.31 -40.36 -68.87
C HIS A 157 -41.83 -40.71 -68.88
N ALA A 158 -41.50 -41.93 -69.31
CA ALA A 158 -40.13 -42.46 -69.30
C ALA A 158 -39.17 -41.71 -70.24
N GLU A 159 -39.67 -41.16 -71.35
CA GLU A 159 -38.84 -40.54 -72.39
C GLU A 159 -38.42 -39.08 -72.06
N GLU A 160 -39.15 -38.40 -71.17
CA GLU A 160 -38.95 -36.97 -70.87
C GLU A 160 -38.98 -36.61 -69.37
N GLY A 161 -39.21 -37.59 -68.48
CA GLY A 161 -39.38 -37.35 -67.04
C GLY A 161 -40.58 -36.46 -66.72
N ARG A 162 -41.49 -36.26 -67.68
CA ARG A 162 -42.63 -35.35 -67.57
C ARG A 162 -43.77 -36.02 -66.81
N SER A 163 -44.26 -35.36 -65.77
CA SER A 163 -45.39 -35.85 -64.99
C SER A 163 -46.71 -35.37 -65.55
N ALA A 164 -47.71 -36.24 -65.54
CA ALA A 164 -49.05 -35.95 -65.99
C ALA A 164 -50.10 -36.61 -65.10
N VAL A 165 -51.32 -36.12 -65.17
CA VAL A 165 -52.50 -36.69 -64.52
C VAL A 165 -53.60 -36.90 -65.56
N ALA A 166 -54.35 -37.98 -65.43
CA ALA A 166 -55.53 -38.21 -66.25
C ALA A 166 -56.74 -37.48 -65.65
N VAL A 167 -57.48 -36.76 -66.48
CA VAL A 167 -58.77 -36.18 -66.14
C VAL A 167 -59.82 -36.88 -66.97
N ALA A 168 -60.78 -37.56 -66.34
CA ALA A 168 -61.95 -38.07 -67.03
C ALA A 168 -63.15 -37.19 -66.77
N VAL A 169 -63.93 -36.93 -67.82
CA VAL A 169 -65.16 -36.16 -67.80
C VAL A 169 -66.27 -37.00 -68.41
N LYS A 170 -67.40 -37.09 -67.70
CA LYS A 170 -68.57 -37.84 -68.16
C LYS A 170 -69.32 -37.07 -69.26
N LEU A 171 -69.57 -37.72 -70.40
CA LEU A 171 -70.09 -37.03 -71.59
C LEU A 171 -71.62 -37.05 -71.74
N ALA A 172 -72.31 -37.96 -71.06
CA ALA A 172 -73.76 -38.08 -71.07
C ALA A 172 -74.29 -38.59 -69.71
N GLU A 173 -75.62 -38.56 -69.54
CA GLU A 173 -76.27 -39.12 -68.35
C GLU A 173 -76.35 -40.66 -68.42
N GLY A 174 -76.43 -41.30 -67.25
CA GLY A 174 -76.54 -42.75 -67.11
C GLY A 174 -75.21 -43.48 -66.96
N ASP A 175 -75.25 -44.74 -66.50
CA ASP A 175 -74.05 -45.52 -66.18
C ASP A 175 -73.33 -46.08 -67.41
N GLY A 176 -74.02 -46.20 -68.55
CA GLY A 176 -73.46 -46.60 -69.84
C GLY A 176 -72.91 -45.44 -70.68
N ALA A 177 -72.79 -44.24 -70.10
CA ALA A 177 -72.33 -43.06 -70.83
C ALA A 177 -70.82 -43.11 -71.14
N PRO A 178 -70.38 -42.62 -72.32
CA PRO A 178 -68.97 -42.50 -72.64
C PRO A 178 -68.29 -41.40 -71.83
N PHE A 179 -66.95 -41.45 -71.78
CA PHE A 179 -66.10 -40.49 -71.09
C PHE A 179 -65.15 -39.79 -72.07
N ALA A 180 -64.88 -38.51 -71.88
CA ALA A 180 -63.72 -37.87 -72.47
C ALA A 180 -62.58 -37.90 -71.44
N VAL A 181 -61.40 -38.26 -71.89
CA VAL A 181 -60.21 -38.36 -71.06
C VAL A 181 -59.17 -37.43 -71.62
N ALA A 182 -58.65 -36.55 -70.78
CA ALA A 182 -57.54 -35.69 -71.11
C ALA A 182 -56.30 -36.07 -70.28
N GLU A 183 -55.14 -36.15 -70.93
CA GLU A 183 -53.86 -36.10 -70.22
C GLU A 183 -53.52 -34.63 -69.95
N VAL A 184 -53.36 -34.27 -68.67
CA VAL A 184 -52.94 -32.93 -68.24
C VAL A 184 -51.52 -33.02 -67.68
N VAL A 185 -50.57 -32.35 -68.32
CA VAL A 185 -49.19 -32.32 -67.82
C VAL A 185 -49.06 -31.38 -66.62
N LEU A 186 -48.24 -31.77 -65.65
CA LEU A 186 -48.04 -31.03 -64.40
C LEU A 186 -46.88 -30.03 -64.48
N GLN A 187 -46.08 -30.06 -65.54
CA GLN A 187 -44.94 -29.16 -65.71
C GLN A 187 -45.29 -27.65 -65.63
N PRO A 188 -46.43 -27.16 -66.14
CA PRO A 188 -46.82 -25.75 -65.97
C PRO A 188 -46.96 -25.33 -64.50
N LEU A 189 -47.21 -26.26 -63.58
CA LEU A 189 -47.27 -25.97 -62.14
C LEU A 189 -45.92 -25.52 -61.59
N GLU A 190 -44.79 -25.83 -62.24
CA GLU A 190 -43.48 -25.31 -61.81
C GLU A 190 -43.43 -23.78 -61.81
N ALA A 191 -44.17 -23.11 -62.69
CA ALA A 191 -44.29 -21.66 -62.68
C ALA A 191 -45.03 -21.17 -61.43
N VAL A 192 -46.06 -21.90 -60.98
CA VAL A 192 -46.79 -21.65 -59.73
C VAL A 192 -45.86 -21.84 -58.54
N LEU A 193 -45.09 -22.94 -58.51
CA LEU A 193 -44.12 -23.21 -57.46
C LEU A 193 -43.04 -22.14 -57.38
N ARG A 194 -42.48 -21.70 -58.52
CA ARG A 194 -41.47 -20.62 -58.56
C ARG A 194 -42.04 -19.28 -58.10
N ARG A 195 -43.26 -18.93 -58.50
CA ARG A 195 -43.94 -17.70 -58.04
C ARG A 195 -44.20 -17.73 -56.54
N ARG A 196 -44.55 -18.89 -55.97
CA ARG A 196 -44.76 -19.08 -54.53
C ARG A 196 -43.48 -19.11 -53.72
N LEU A 197 -42.37 -19.59 -54.30
CA LEU A 197 -41.05 -19.53 -53.68
C LEU A 197 -40.53 -18.09 -53.62
N GLY A 198 -40.74 -17.31 -54.69
CA GLY A 198 -40.20 -15.95 -54.81
C GLY A 198 -38.67 -15.94 -54.71
N ASP A 199 -38.13 -14.98 -53.95
CA ASP A 199 -36.70 -14.90 -53.61
C ASP A 199 -36.31 -15.75 -52.39
N GLY A 200 -37.20 -16.65 -51.95
CA GLY A 200 -36.96 -17.52 -50.80
C GLY A 200 -35.79 -18.47 -51.03
N LEU A 201 -34.99 -18.69 -49.97
CA LEU A 201 -33.80 -19.57 -49.97
C LEU A 201 -34.13 -21.08 -50.02
N GLY A 202 -35.41 -21.43 -50.21
CA GLY A 202 -35.91 -22.79 -50.16
C GLY A 202 -36.07 -23.46 -51.53
N ARG A 203 -36.67 -24.64 -51.50
CA ARG A 203 -37.10 -25.40 -52.67
C ARG A 203 -38.52 -25.89 -52.43
N ILE A 204 -39.31 -25.92 -53.50
CA ILE A 204 -40.68 -26.44 -53.43
C ILE A 204 -40.82 -27.61 -54.39
N HIS A 205 -41.36 -28.71 -53.88
CA HIS A 205 -41.59 -29.95 -54.61
C HIS A 205 -43.06 -30.36 -54.50
N LEU A 206 -43.67 -30.72 -55.61
CA LEU A 206 -44.95 -31.42 -55.65
C LEU A 206 -44.67 -32.91 -55.80
N VAL A 207 -45.22 -33.75 -54.93
CA VAL A 207 -44.98 -35.19 -54.95
C VAL A 207 -46.28 -35.99 -54.90
N ASP A 208 -46.24 -37.21 -55.44
CA ASP A 208 -47.33 -38.19 -55.32
C ASP A 208 -47.22 -39.04 -54.04
N GLU A 209 -48.16 -39.98 -53.86
CA GLU A 209 -48.17 -40.93 -52.73
C GLU A 209 -46.95 -41.88 -52.71
N GLU A 210 -46.35 -42.08 -53.87
CA GLU A 210 -45.15 -42.89 -54.09
C GLU A 210 -43.86 -42.09 -53.87
N ARG A 211 -44.01 -40.80 -53.51
CA ARG A 211 -42.95 -39.83 -53.21
C ARG A 211 -42.08 -39.53 -54.42
N ARG A 212 -42.64 -39.64 -55.61
CA ARG A 212 -42.00 -39.18 -56.85
C ARG A 212 -42.26 -37.70 -57.01
N VAL A 213 -41.25 -36.97 -57.43
CA VAL A 213 -41.34 -35.53 -57.70
C VAL A 213 -42.07 -35.31 -59.03
N LEU A 214 -43.28 -34.75 -58.95
CA LEU A 214 -44.13 -34.44 -60.09
C LEU A 214 -43.78 -33.09 -60.73
N ALA A 215 -43.51 -32.08 -59.89
CA ALA A 215 -43.09 -30.74 -60.30
C ALA A 215 -42.17 -30.16 -59.23
N SER A 216 -41.21 -29.33 -59.61
CA SER A 216 -40.18 -28.85 -58.68
C SER A 216 -39.63 -27.48 -59.10
N THR A 217 -39.27 -26.65 -58.12
CA THR A 217 -38.45 -25.45 -58.38
C THR A 217 -37.01 -25.78 -58.77
N ALA A 218 -36.58 -27.03 -58.52
CA ALA A 218 -35.33 -27.65 -58.95
C ALA A 218 -35.62 -28.73 -60.02
N PRO A 219 -35.62 -28.38 -61.33
CA PRO A 219 -36.12 -29.24 -62.41
C PRO A 219 -35.41 -30.59 -62.52
N GLU A 220 -34.14 -30.66 -62.11
CA GLU A 220 -33.34 -31.88 -62.13
C GLU A 220 -33.90 -32.98 -61.21
N ARG A 221 -34.77 -32.64 -60.26
CA ARG A 221 -35.44 -33.59 -59.35
C ARG A 221 -36.67 -34.26 -59.95
N ARG A 222 -37.19 -33.76 -61.07
CA ARG A 222 -38.44 -34.25 -61.67
C ARG A 222 -38.35 -35.75 -61.99
N GLY A 223 -39.41 -36.48 -61.68
CA GLY A 223 -39.51 -37.93 -61.88
C GLY A 223 -38.70 -38.78 -60.91
N GLN A 224 -37.82 -38.19 -60.09
CA GLN A 224 -37.05 -38.92 -59.09
C GLN A 224 -37.90 -39.17 -57.84
N VAL A 225 -37.63 -40.29 -57.16
CA VAL A 225 -38.16 -40.55 -55.82
C VAL A 225 -37.41 -39.69 -54.81
N LEU A 226 -38.12 -39.13 -53.84
CA LEU A 226 -37.50 -38.40 -52.74
C LEU A 226 -36.44 -39.25 -52.02
N PRO A 227 -35.37 -38.62 -51.50
CA PRO A 227 -34.37 -39.33 -50.71
C PRO A 227 -34.99 -40.16 -49.58
N PRO A 228 -34.45 -41.35 -49.25
CA PRO A 228 -35.05 -42.25 -48.24
C PRO A 228 -35.30 -41.58 -46.89
N GLU A 229 -34.39 -40.69 -46.45
CA GLU A 229 -34.50 -39.96 -45.19
C GLU A 229 -35.73 -39.06 -45.12
N LEU A 230 -36.02 -38.37 -46.24
CA LEU A 230 -37.19 -37.51 -46.39
C LEU A 230 -38.45 -38.36 -46.54
N GLY A 231 -38.36 -39.42 -47.35
CA GLY A 231 -39.48 -40.34 -47.60
C GLY A 231 -39.95 -41.09 -46.35
N ALA A 232 -39.04 -41.47 -45.45
CA ALA A 232 -39.38 -42.16 -44.20
C ALA A 232 -40.14 -41.26 -43.22
N ARG A 233 -39.82 -39.96 -43.17
CA ARG A 233 -40.53 -38.98 -42.32
C ARG A 233 -41.94 -38.67 -42.84
N LEU A 234 -42.15 -38.75 -44.15
CA LEU A 234 -43.48 -38.63 -44.76
C LEU A 234 -44.39 -39.84 -44.46
N LEU A 235 -43.79 -41.03 -44.35
CA LEU A 235 -44.46 -42.31 -44.02
C LEU A 235 -44.86 -42.46 -42.56
N ALA A 236 -44.17 -41.79 -41.64
CA ALA A 236 -44.46 -41.90 -40.23
C ALA A 236 -45.96 -41.64 -39.99
N PRO A 237 -46.67 -42.54 -39.29
CA PRO A 237 -48.12 -42.46 -39.14
C PRO A 237 -48.46 -41.06 -38.64
N ALA A 238 -49.28 -40.36 -39.43
CA ALA A 238 -49.78 -39.05 -39.05
C ALA A 238 -50.41 -39.18 -37.66
N ALA A 239 -49.96 -38.35 -36.71
CA ALA A 239 -50.78 -38.01 -35.57
C ALA A 239 -52.18 -37.64 -36.12
N PRO A 240 -53.26 -38.04 -35.44
CA PRO A 240 -54.60 -38.15 -36.03
C PRO A 240 -54.99 -36.85 -36.73
N LEU A 241 -55.16 -36.91 -38.07
CA LEU A 241 -56.01 -36.15 -39.00
C LEU A 241 -56.43 -34.68 -38.70
N ALA A 242 -55.78 -33.96 -37.78
CA ALA A 242 -56.21 -32.65 -37.32
C ALA A 242 -55.47 -31.49 -38.01
N GLU A 243 -54.23 -31.69 -38.44
CA GLU A 243 -53.44 -30.62 -39.05
C GLU A 243 -53.19 -30.87 -40.56
N PRO A 244 -53.62 -29.95 -41.45
CA PRO A 244 -53.43 -30.07 -42.89
C PRO A 244 -51.96 -29.92 -43.33
N VAL A 245 -51.07 -29.47 -42.43
CA VAL A 245 -49.65 -29.25 -42.68
C VAL A 245 -48.80 -29.84 -41.57
N ARG A 246 -47.72 -30.52 -41.95
CA ARG A 246 -46.71 -31.09 -41.04
C ARG A 246 -45.38 -30.38 -41.22
N SER A 247 -44.56 -30.30 -40.17
CA SER A 247 -43.17 -29.85 -40.32
C SER A 247 -42.23 -30.67 -39.47
N PHE A 248 -41.04 -30.93 -40.01
CA PHE A 248 -40.04 -31.75 -39.37
C PHE A 248 -38.64 -31.38 -39.87
N ARG A 249 -37.64 -31.83 -39.11
CA ARG A 249 -36.22 -31.64 -39.41
C ARG A 249 -35.61 -32.93 -39.95
N VAL A 250 -34.76 -32.80 -40.94
CA VAL A 250 -33.89 -33.87 -41.47
C VAL A 250 -32.46 -33.50 -41.12
N GLU A 251 -31.66 -34.46 -40.66
CA GLU A 251 -30.32 -34.17 -40.11
C GLU A 251 -29.21 -34.22 -41.17
N SER A 252 -29.37 -34.97 -42.26
CA SER A 252 -28.29 -35.24 -43.22
C SER A 252 -28.70 -35.10 -44.71
N PRO A 253 -28.55 -33.91 -45.32
CA PRO A 253 -28.11 -32.66 -44.73
C PRO A 253 -29.21 -32.01 -43.87
N ALA A 254 -28.79 -31.15 -42.94
CA ALA A 254 -29.66 -30.41 -42.04
C ALA A 254 -30.67 -29.54 -42.81
N ARG A 255 -31.92 -29.97 -42.84
CA ARG A 255 -33.01 -29.29 -43.55
C ARG A 255 -34.25 -29.21 -42.70
N ARG A 256 -34.99 -28.12 -42.90
CA ARG A 256 -36.32 -27.91 -42.30
C ARG A 256 -37.35 -28.05 -43.41
N VAL A 257 -38.31 -28.94 -43.21
CA VAL A 257 -39.26 -29.35 -44.24
C VAL A 257 -40.68 -29.18 -43.71
N SER A 258 -41.52 -28.48 -44.49
CA SER A 258 -42.96 -28.39 -44.27
C SER A 258 -43.72 -29.05 -45.41
N VAL A 259 -44.79 -29.77 -45.08
CA VAL A 259 -45.54 -30.61 -46.02
C VAL A 259 -47.02 -30.35 -45.90
N ALA A 260 -47.68 -29.99 -46.99
CA ALA A 260 -49.11 -29.73 -47.05
C ALA A 260 -49.79 -30.60 -48.12
N ARG A 261 -50.92 -31.21 -47.79
CA ARG A 261 -51.74 -31.99 -48.73
C ARG A 261 -52.48 -31.05 -49.67
N VAL A 262 -52.42 -31.32 -50.98
CA VAL A 262 -53.20 -30.58 -51.98
C VAL A 262 -54.70 -30.86 -51.77
N PRO A 263 -55.56 -29.83 -51.75
CA PRO A 263 -56.99 -29.98 -51.52
C PRO A 263 -57.73 -30.63 -52.71
N HIS A 264 -59.07 -30.71 -52.62
CA HIS A 264 -59.96 -31.28 -53.66
C HIS A 264 -59.76 -32.78 -53.92
N GLY A 265 -59.37 -33.54 -52.89
CA GLY A 265 -59.21 -34.99 -52.99
C GLY A 265 -57.97 -35.44 -53.78
N MET A 266 -57.10 -34.50 -54.16
CA MET A 266 -55.85 -34.81 -54.83
C MET A 266 -54.89 -35.51 -53.88
N ARG A 267 -54.22 -36.54 -54.40
CA ARG A 267 -53.25 -37.34 -53.67
C ARG A 267 -51.82 -36.81 -53.83
N PHE A 268 -51.70 -35.49 -53.85
CA PHE A 268 -50.42 -34.80 -53.99
C PHE A 268 -50.05 -34.08 -52.69
N ASP A 269 -48.77 -34.08 -52.36
CA ASP A 269 -48.22 -33.31 -51.25
C ASP A 269 -47.27 -32.23 -51.81
N VAL A 270 -47.38 -31.01 -51.27
CA VAL A 270 -46.40 -29.95 -51.50
C VAL A 270 -45.41 -29.95 -50.36
N LEU A 271 -44.12 -30.08 -50.69
CA LEU A 271 -43.00 -30.02 -49.77
C LEU A 271 -42.25 -28.70 -49.98
N VAL A 272 -42.05 -27.96 -48.89
CA VAL A 272 -41.19 -26.77 -48.83
C VAL A 272 -39.96 -27.14 -48.01
N GLU A 273 -38.80 -27.14 -48.64
CA GLU A 273 -37.51 -27.44 -48.02
C GLU A 273 -36.67 -26.18 -47.90
N VAL A 274 -36.06 -25.93 -46.74
CA VAL A 274 -35.04 -24.87 -46.56
C VAL A 274 -33.81 -25.47 -45.89
N ASP A 275 -32.63 -25.07 -46.36
CA ASP A 275 -31.35 -25.41 -45.73
C ASP A 275 -31.25 -24.71 -44.37
N GLU A 276 -31.04 -25.50 -43.32
CA GLU A 276 -31.03 -24.97 -41.97
C GLU A 276 -29.82 -24.07 -41.68
N ALA A 277 -28.66 -24.37 -42.28
CA ALA A 277 -27.47 -23.54 -42.11
C ALA A 277 -27.69 -22.16 -42.73
N ALA A 278 -28.36 -22.10 -43.88
CA ALA A 278 -28.75 -20.85 -44.52
C ALA A 278 -29.84 -20.11 -43.71
N ALA A 279 -30.86 -20.82 -43.24
CA ALA A 279 -31.98 -20.23 -42.49
C ALA A 279 -31.55 -19.63 -41.14
N LEU A 280 -30.61 -20.29 -40.44
CA LEU A 280 -30.09 -19.84 -39.15
C LEU A 280 -28.78 -19.04 -39.26
N ALA A 281 -28.29 -18.75 -40.47
CA ALA A 281 -27.05 -18.00 -40.68
C ALA A 281 -27.00 -16.65 -39.91
N PRO A 282 -28.09 -15.85 -39.83
CA PRO A 282 -28.08 -14.60 -39.07
C PRO A 282 -27.77 -14.81 -37.58
N VAL A 283 -28.38 -15.82 -36.95
CA VAL A 283 -28.16 -16.14 -35.52
C VAL A 283 -26.78 -16.74 -35.29
N HIS A 284 -26.29 -17.58 -36.20
CA HIS A 284 -24.91 -18.08 -36.13
C HIS A 284 -23.87 -16.94 -36.22
N GLY A 285 -24.11 -15.94 -37.06
CA GLY A 285 -23.29 -14.72 -37.13
C GLY A 285 -23.32 -13.90 -35.84
N MET A 286 -24.52 -13.74 -35.26
CA MET A 286 -24.70 -13.08 -33.97
C MET A 286 -23.97 -13.84 -32.84
N ARG A 287 -24.09 -15.17 -32.79
CA ARG A 287 -23.37 -16.03 -31.84
C ARG A 287 -21.88 -15.78 -31.87
N ARG A 288 -21.28 -15.80 -33.08
CA ARG A 288 -19.84 -15.58 -33.25
C ARG A 288 -19.43 -14.21 -32.73
N THR A 289 -20.22 -13.18 -33.06
CA THR A 289 -19.95 -11.80 -32.63
C THR A 289 -20.03 -11.65 -31.12
N VAL A 290 -21.05 -12.24 -30.48
CA VAL A 290 -21.22 -12.25 -29.01
C VAL A 290 -20.08 -12.98 -28.30
N LEU A 291 -19.66 -14.14 -28.81
CA LEU A 291 -18.53 -14.88 -28.24
C LEU A 291 -17.22 -14.11 -28.36
N LEU A 292 -16.98 -13.48 -29.52
CA LEU A 292 -15.80 -12.64 -29.72
C LEU A 292 -15.80 -11.41 -28.81
N SER A 293 -16.94 -10.74 -28.61
CA SER A 293 -17.03 -9.58 -27.72
C SER A 293 -16.86 -9.95 -26.25
N ILE A 294 -17.40 -11.10 -25.80
CA ILE A 294 -17.14 -11.64 -24.45
C ILE A 294 -15.65 -11.93 -24.27
N GLY A 295 -15.02 -12.61 -25.24
CA GLY A 295 -13.58 -12.91 -25.20
C GLY A 295 -12.71 -11.67 -25.18
N ALA A 296 -13.02 -10.66 -26.01
CA ALA A 296 -12.31 -9.38 -26.02
C ALA A 296 -12.45 -8.64 -24.68
N THR A 297 -13.67 -8.59 -24.13
CA THR A 297 -13.94 -7.96 -22.82
C THR A 297 -13.17 -8.66 -21.70
N PHE A 298 -13.13 -10.00 -21.71
CA PHE A 298 -12.36 -10.79 -20.76
C PHE A 298 -10.86 -10.46 -20.83
N LEU A 299 -10.28 -10.36 -22.03
CA LEU A 299 -8.87 -10.00 -22.21
C LEU A 299 -8.56 -8.58 -21.71
N VAL A 300 -9.45 -7.62 -21.96
CA VAL A 300 -9.31 -6.23 -21.46
C VAL A 300 -9.34 -6.21 -19.93
N LEU A 301 -10.31 -6.88 -19.30
CA LEU A 301 -10.40 -6.98 -17.85
C LEU A 301 -9.18 -7.67 -17.24
N LEU A 302 -8.66 -8.71 -17.89
CA LEU A 302 -7.46 -9.42 -17.46
C LEU A 302 -6.21 -8.53 -17.55
N GLY A 303 -6.07 -7.77 -18.64
CA GLY A 303 -5.00 -6.79 -18.82
C GLY A 303 -5.05 -5.66 -17.79
N LEU A 304 -6.22 -5.05 -17.57
CA LEU A 304 -6.43 -4.02 -16.55
C LEU A 304 -6.16 -4.56 -15.14
N GLY A 305 -6.63 -5.77 -14.83
CA GLY A 305 -6.37 -6.45 -13.57
C GLY A 305 -4.88 -6.70 -13.33
N ALA A 306 -4.14 -7.10 -14.37
CA ALA A 306 -2.69 -7.30 -14.31
C ALA A 306 -1.92 -5.98 -14.11
N LEU A 307 -2.33 -4.90 -14.81
CA LEU A 307 -1.75 -3.56 -14.64
C LEU A 307 -1.99 -3.00 -13.24
N PHE A 308 -3.23 -3.09 -12.75
CA PHE A 308 -3.60 -2.68 -11.39
C PHE A 308 -2.80 -3.47 -10.34
N THR A 309 -2.72 -4.80 -10.50
CA THR A 309 -1.92 -5.69 -9.66
C THR A 309 -0.45 -5.27 -9.62
N ARG A 310 0.16 -5.02 -10.78
CA ARG A 310 1.57 -4.63 -10.86
C ARG A 310 1.81 -3.31 -10.16
N ARG A 311 0.92 -2.33 -10.37
CA ARG A 311 0.99 -1.01 -9.71
C ARG A 311 0.86 -1.13 -8.20
N LEU A 312 -0.10 -1.92 -7.70
CA LEU A 312 -0.33 -2.10 -6.27
C LEU A 312 0.86 -2.82 -5.59
N ASN A 313 1.40 -3.88 -6.20
CA ASN A 313 2.54 -4.62 -5.65
C ASN A 313 3.79 -3.75 -5.53
N LEU A 314 4.07 -2.89 -6.52
CA LEU A 314 5.23 -2.00 -6.47
C LEU A 314 5.14 -1.01 -5.31
N ARG A 315 3.96 -0.38 -5.11
CA ARG A 315 3.73 0.57 -4.02
C ARG A 315 3.75 -0.11 -2.66
N LEU A 316 3.12 -1.27 -2.53
CA LEU A 316 3.14 -2.03 -1.28
C LEU A 316 4.57 -2.46 -0.91
N ALA A 317 5.37 -2.89 -1.90
CA ALA A 317 6.77 -3.26 -1.68
C ALA A 317 7.64 -2.07 -1.23
N GLU A 318 7.32 -0.84 -1.61
CA GLU A 318 8.00 0.35 -1.08
C GLU A 318 7.66 0.60 0.39
N VAL A 319 6.39 0.49 0.76
CA VAL A 319 5.97 0.65 2.17
C VAL A 319 6.61 -0.42 3.06
N VAL A 320 6.58 -1.69 2.63
CA VAL A 320 7.19 -2.79 3.39
C VAL A 320 8.70 -2.58 3.57
N ARG A 321 9.42 -2.24 2.49
CA ARG A 321 10.86 -1.94 2.58
C ARG A 321 11.15 -0.76 3.50
N GLY A 322 10.31 0.27 3.47
CA GLY A 322 10.40 1.41 4.37
C GLY A 322 10.21 1.04 5.84
N ALA A 323 9.21 0.22 6.14
CA ALA A 323 8.96 -0.29 7.49
C ALA A 323 10.12 -1.17 8.00
N GLU A 324 10.67 -2.04 7.14
CA GLU A 324 11.85 -2.84 7.47
C GLU A 324 13.09 -1.98 7.74
N ALA A 325 13.32 -0.92 6.95
CA ALA A 325 14.44 0.01 7.16
C ALA A 325 14.36 0.69 8.54
N TYR A 326 13.17 1.18 8.93
CA TYR A 326 12.96 1.74 10.27
C TYR A 326 13.14 0.70 11.38
N GLY A 327 12.70 -0.55 11.16
CA GLY A 327 12.93 -1.65 12.09
C GLY A 327 14.41 -1.97 12.32
N ARG A 328 15.28 -1.67 11.34
CA ARG A 328 16.74 -1.81 11.45
C ARG A 328 17.46 -0.56 12.00
N GLY A 329 16.72 0.52 12.29
CA GLY A 329 17.28 1.77 12.80
C GLY A 329 17.80 2.74 11.74
N GLU A 330 17.53 2.49 10.45
CA GLU A 330 17.83 3.38 9.31
C GLU A 330 16.75 4.48 9.22
N LEU A 331 16.72 5.37 10.22
CA LEU A 331 15.68 6.40 10.39
C LEU A 331 15.79 7.56 9.39
N ASP A 332 16.87 7.65 8.63
CA ASP A 332 17.12 8.65 7.56
C ASP A 332 16.39 8.31 6.26
N THR A 333 16.03 7.03 6.07
CA THR A 333 15.27 6.57 4.91
C THR A 333 13.86 7.18 4.95
N ARG A 334 13.26 7.47 3.79
CA ARG A 334 11.87 7.96 3.71
C ARG A 334 11.08 7.09 2.75
N VAL A 335 9.86 6.74 3.14
CA VAL A 335 8.92 5.95 2.33
C VAL A 335 8.32 6.87 1.27
N LYS A 336 8.71 6.68 0.00
CA LYS A 336 8.33 7.54 -1.13
C LYS A 336 7.18 6.94 -1.92
N VAL A 337 5.98 6.96 -1.35
CA VAL A 337 4.77 6.52 -2.04
C VAL A 337 3.96 7.73 -2.49
N THR A 338 3.70 7.84 -3.80
CA THR A 338 2.87 8.91 -4.38
C THR A 338 1.42 8.47 -4.52
N GLY A 339 0.46 9.28 -4.07
CA GLY A 339 -0.97 9.03 -4.21
C GLY A 339 -1.81 9.80 -3.18
N GLN A 340 -3.12 9.56 -3.18
CA GLN A 340 -4.09 10.08 -2.21
C GLN A 340 -4.90 8.94 -1.56
N ASP A 341 -4.30 7.76 -1.47
CA ASP A 341 -4.90 6.55 -0.92
C ASP A 341 -4.27 6.17 0.43
N GLU A 342 -4.78 5.10 1.04
CA GLU A 342 -4.38 4.60 2.35
C GLU A 342 -2.90 4.21 2.39
N LEU A 343 -2.31 3.77 1.27
CA LEU A 343 -0.88 3.49 1.20
C LEU A 343 -0.03 4.77 1.30
N SER A 344 -0.53 5.88 0.78
CA SER A 344 0.15 7.18 0.87
C SER A 344 0.01 7.75 2.28
N GLU A 345 -1.17 7.64 2.88
CA GLU A 345 -1.40 8.00 4.30
C GLU A 345 -0.49 7.17 5.23
N LEU A 346 -0.39 5.86 5.00
CA LEU A 346 0.50 4.98 5.75
C LEU A 346 1.98 5.39 5.58
N ALA A 347 2.42 5.72 4.37
CA ALA A 347 3.78 6.23 4.13
C ALA A 347 4.05 7.54 4.87
N THR A 348 3.09 8.49 4.88
CA THR A 348 3.23 9.74 5.65
C THR A 348 3.30 9.49 7.16
N THR A 349 2.49 8.56 7.66
CA THR A 349 2.50 8.16 9.08
C THR A 349 3.84 7.54 9.47
N PHE A 350 4.37 6.64 8.64
CA PHE A 350 5.70 6.06 8.83
C PHE A 350 6.78 7.14 8.83
N ASN A 351 6.76 8.09 7.88
CA ASN A 351 7.74 9.18 7.82
C ASN A 351 7.70 10.06 9.07
N ARG A 352 6.50 10.41 9.58
CA ARG A 352 6.36 11.14 10.84
C ARG A 352 6.93 10.35 12.02
N MET A 353 6.66 9.05 12.11
CA MET A 353 7.22 8.20 13.16
C MET A 353 8.76 8.15 13.08
N GLY A 354 9.32 8.09 11.86
CA GLY A 354 10.76 8.17 11.63
C GLY A 354 11.38 9.47 12.18
N GLU A 355 10.75 10.61 11.89
CA GLU A 355 11.16 11.92 12.40
C GLU A 355 11.06 12.02 13.93
N GLU A 356 10.00 11.50 14.53
CA GLU A 356 9.83 11.47 15.99
C GLU A 356 10.90 10.60 16.68
N LEU A 357 11.20 9.42 16.11
CA LEU A 357 12.27 8.55 16.61
C LEU A 357 13.65 9.20 16.48
N GLU A 358 13.93 9.85 15.35
CA GLU A 358 15.19 10.56 15.11
C GLU A 358 15.39 11.69 16.12
N ALA A 359 14.35 12.50 16.34
CA ALA A 359 14.35 13.56 17.35
C ALA A 359 14.50 13.01 18.78
N ALA A 360 13.83 11.90 19.11
CA ALA A 360 13.97 11.24 20.41
C ALA A 360 15.39 10.72 20.65
N ARG A 361 16.00 10.09 19.63
CA ARG A 361 17.40 9.63 19.67
C ARG A 361 18.36 10.79 19.88
N ALA A 362 18.18 11.90 19.16
CA ALA A 362 19.01 13.10 19.32
C ALA A 362 18.89 13.71 20.73
N ARG A 363 17.69 13.75 21.31
CA ARG A 363 17.48 14.19 22.70
C ARG A 363 18.19 13.27 23.70
N MET A 364 18.07 11.96 23.53
CA MET A 364 18.71 10.98 24.41
C MET A 364 20.25 11.10 24.38
N LEU A 365 20.85 11.28 23.20
CA LEU A 365 22.29 11.49 23.07
C LEU A 365 22.75 12.78 23.75
N ARG A 366 22.01 13.89 23.58
CA ARG A 366 22.30 15.17 24.26
C ARG A 366 22.21 15.05 25.78
N TRP A 367 21.18 14.38 26.30
CA TRP A 367 21.07 14.14 27.74
C TRP A 367 22.19 13.26 28.27
N ASN A 368 22.64 12.28 27.51
CA ASN A 368 23.77 11.44 27.92
C ASN A 368 25.05 12.27 28.07
N ASP A 369 25.31 13.18 27.14
CA ASP A 369 26.46 14.08 27.18
C ASP A 369 26.39 15.08 28.34
N ASP A 370 25.23 15.74 28.54
CA ASP A 370 25.00 16.65 29.68
C ASP A 370 25.14 15.93 31.02
N LEU A 371 24.58 14.71 31.15
CA LEU A 371 24.71 13.92 32.36
C LEU A 371 26.17 13.54 32.62
N ARG A 372 26.92 13.19 31.57
CA ARG A 372 28.35 12.86 31.69
C ARG A 372 29.14 14.06 32.21
N VAL A 373 28.91 15.26 31.66
CA VAL A 373 29.56 16.49 32.15
C VAL A 373 29.23 16.75 33.62
N ARG A 374 27.96 16.66 34.01
CA ARG A 374 27.55 16.86 35.42
C ARG A 374 28.14 15.85 36.37
N VAL A 375 28.25 14.58 35.95
CA VAL A 375 28.89 13.53 36.75
C VAL A 375 30.38 13.85 36.94
N ASP A 376 31.06 14.32 35.90
CA ASP A 376 32.48 14.71 35.98
C ASP A 376 32.69 15.92 36.90
N GLU A 377 31.83 16.95 36.80
CA GLU A 377 31.84 18.14 37.67
C GLU A 377 31.59 17.76 39.14
N ALA A 378 30.52 17.01 39.42
CA ALA A 378 30.20 16.55 40.78
C ALA A 378 31.32 15.67 41.37
N THR A 379 31.96 14.84 40.53
CA THR A 379 33.10 14.02 40.95
C THR A 379 34.32 14.89 41.29
N ALA A 380 34.56 15.97 40.55
CA ALA A 380 35.64 16.91 40.83
C ALA A 380 35.40 17.70 42.13
N GLU A 381 34.18 18.21 42.33
CA GLU A 381 33.78 18.90 43.56
C GLU A 381 33.92 17.99 44.79
N LEU A 382 33.45 16.74 44.69
CA LEU A 382 33.56 15.76 45.77
C LEU A 382 35.02 15.51 46.16
N LYS A 383 35.92 15.36 45.17
CA LYS A 383 37.35 15.18 45.42
C LYS A 383 37.97 16.40 46.11
N ALA A 384 37.62 17.61 45.69
CA ALA A 384 38.11 18.84 46.30
C ALA A 384 37.65 18.98 47.77
N ALA A 385 36.37 18.74 48.04
CA ALA A 385 35.80 18.75 49.38
C ALA A 385 36.46 17.70 50.30
N GLN A 386 36.71 16.49 49.78
CA GLN A 386 37.40 15.44 50.53
C GLN A 386 38.83 15.85 50.89
N ALA A 387 39.57 16.49 49.98
CA ALA A 387 40.92 16.97 50.26
C ALA A 387 40.95 18.04 51.38
N GLN A 388 39.98 18.98 51.37
CA GLN A 388 39.84 19.98 52.43
C GLN A 388 39.53 19.35 53.79
N LEU A 389 38.66 18.34 53.83
CA LEU A 389 38.35 17.63 55.08
C LEU A 389 39.57 16.92 55.67
N VAL A 390 40.41 16.29 54.83
CA VAL A 390 41.64 15.63 55.29
C VAL A 390 42.60 16.64 55.92
N GLU A 391 42.77 17.83 55.31
CA GLU A 391 43.65 18.87 55.84
C GLU A 391 43.12 19.45 57.16
N ALA A 392 41.81 19.70 57.24
CA ALA A 392 41.15 20.13 58.47
C ALA A 392 41.29 19.10 59.60
N GLN A 393 41.18 17.80 59.30
CA GLN A 393 41.38 16.72 60.26
C GLN A 393 42.81 16.66 60.80
N LYS A 394 43.83 16.83 59.93
CA LYS A 394 45.24 16.89 60.36
C LYS A 394 45.47 18.05 61.33
N LEU A 395 44.98 19.23 61.00
CA LEU A 395 45.14 20.43 61.83
C LEU A 395 44.40 20.30 63.17
N ALA A 396 43.19 19.74 63.17
CA ALA A 396 42.43 19.47 64.39
C ALA A 396 43.16 18.49 65.32
N ALA A 397 43.77 17.43 64.77
CA ALA A 397 44.55 16.47 65.54
C ALA A 397 45.78 17.12 66.19
N VAL A 398 46.51 17.97 65.45
CA VAL A 398 47.65 18.72 65.98
C VAL A 398 47.24 19.67 67.11
N GLY A 399 46.12 20.38 66.96
CA GLY A 399 45.59 21.27 68.01
C GLY A 399 45.21 20.51 69.28
N GLN A 400 44.40 19.45 69.15
CA GLN A 400 43.90 18.69 70.30
C GLN A 400 45.03 17.98 71.06
N LEU A 401 46.01 17.39 70.37
CA LEU A 401 47.19 16.80 71.00
C LEU A 401 48.09 17.89 71.63
N GLY A 402 48.23 19.04 70.98
CA GLY A 402 49.04 20.15 71.47
C GLY A 402 48.57 20.70 72.82
N ALA A 403 47.25 20.86 73.03
CA ALA A 403 46.69 21.33 74.30
C ALA A 403 46.92 20.34 75.46
N GLY A 404 46.69 19.04 75.22
CA GLY A 404 46.88 18.00 76.23
C GLY A 404 48.36 17.85 76.64
N VAL A 405 49.25 17.76 75.65
CA VAL A 405 50.70 17.64 75.87
C VAL A 405 51.26 18.88 76.57
N ALA A 406 50.83 20.09 76.18
CA ALA A 406 51.27 21.32 76.84
C ALA A 406 50.88 21.36 78.32
N HIS A 407 49.68 20.90 78.66
CA HIS A 407 49.20 20.88 80.04
C HIS A 407 49.96 19.87 80.91
N GLU A 408 50.26 18.69 80.38
CA GLU A 408 50.99 17.64 81.10
C GLU A 408 52.48 17.97 81.27
N ILE A 409 53.11 18.65 80.31
CA ILE A 409 54.52 19.08 80.42
C ILE A 409 54.67 20.30 81.36
N ASN A 410 53.70 21.23 81.37
CA ASN A 410 53.76 22.41 82.25
C ASN A 410 53.78 22.06 83.74
N ASN A 411 53.09 21.00 84.14
CA ASN A 411 53.01 20.58 85.54
C ASN A 411 54.37 20.19 86.16
N PRO A 412 55.15 19.23 85.61
CA PRO A 412 56.47 18.91 86.15
C PRO A 412 57.46 20.07 85.99
N LEU A 413 57.37 20.86 84.91
CA LEU A 413 58.24 22.04 84.73
C LEU A 413 58.05 23.10 85.80
N ALA A 414 56.80 23.34 86.23
CA ALA A 414 56.52 24.25 87.34
C ALA A 414 57.17 23.76 88.64
N GLY A 415 57.13 22.45 88.90
CA GLY A 415 57.79 21.82 90.04
C GLY A 415 59.33 21.92 89.99
N ILE A 416 59.93 21.61 88.83
CA ILE A 416 61.38 21.75 88.60
C ILE A 416 61.82 23.20 88.82
N LEU A 417 61.09 24.16 88.25
CA LEU A 417 61.41 25.57 88.38
C LEU A 417 61.34 26.04 89.84
N GLY A 418 60.29 25.66 90.57
CA GLY A 418 60.13 25.99 91.98
C GLY A 418 61.25 25.43 92.85
N ASN A 419 61.61 24.16 92.66
CA ASN A 419 62.68 23.51 93.41
C ASN A 419 64.05 24.14 93.13
N VAL A 420 64.36 24.45 91.87
CA VAL A 420 65.61 25.10 91.49
C VAL A 420 65.72 26.50 92.09
N GLN A 421 64.63 27.27 92.08
CA GLN A 421 64.60 28.61 92.68
C GLN A 421 64.79 28.56 94.21
N LEU A 422 64.20 27.58 94.90
CA LEU A 422 64.43 27.35 96.33
C LEU A 422 65.89 26.96 96.62
N LEU A 423 66.45 26.04 95.84
CA LEU A 423 67.86 25.65 95.98
C LEU A 423 68.81 26.84 95.76
N MET A 424 68.49 27.75 94.84
CA MET A 424 69.28 28.97 94.61
C MET A 424 69.18 29.99 95.75
N LEU A 425 68.06 30.04 96.48
CA LEU A 425 67.85 30.94 97.64
C LEU A 425 68.69 30.51 98.86
N ASP A 426 68.88 29.21 99.07
CA ASP A 426 69.65 28.64 100.20
C ASP A 426 71.18 28.62 99.97
N ARG A 427 71.66 29.10 98.82
CA ARG A 427 73.08 29.03 98.40
C ARG A 427 73.75 30.41 98.37
N GLY A 428 74.99 30.49 98.83
CA GLY A 428 75.80 31.72 98.79
C GLY A 428 76.33 32.06 97.39
N ALA A 429 76.64 33.35 97.13
CA ALA A 429 77.02 33.84 95.78
C ALA A 429 78.31 33.24 95.19
N ALA A 430 79.14 32.56 96.00
CA ALA A 430 80.39 31.90 95.60
C ALA A 430 80.27 30.37 95.45
N ASP A 431 79.05 29.81 95.54
CA ASP A 431 78.83 28.38 95.39
C ASP A 431 79.03 27.92 93.93
N PRO A 432 79.90 26.92 93.67
CA PRO A 432 80.19 26.44 92.31
C PRO A 432 78.98 25.81 91.61
N ASP A 433 77.97 25.32 92.33
CA ASP A 433 76.76 24.71 91.76
C ASP A 433 75.73 25.75 91.25
N LEU A 434 75.88 27.02 91.66
CA LEU A 434 74.92 28.09 91.37
C LEU A 434 74.78 28.36 89.86
N GLU A 435 75.88 28.21 89.10
CA GLU A 435 75.87 28.36 87.64
C GLU A 435 75.06 27.24 86.97
N SER A 436 75.20 26.00 87.46
CA SER A 436 74.44 24.84 86.99
C SER A 436 72.95 24.99 87.30
N LEU A 437 72.59 25.45 88.51
CA LEU A 437 71.20 25.72 88.88
C LEU A 437 70.56 26.81 88.01
N ARG A 438 71.29 27.90 87.69
CA ARG A 438 70.82 28.92 86.73
C ARG A 438 70.56 28.34 85.34
N LYS A 439 71.42 27.43 84.86
CA LYS A 439 71.21 26.75 83.57
C LYS A 439 69.95 25.86 83.58
N ILE A 440 69.66 25.18 84.70
CA ILE A 440 68.44 24.37 84.85
C ILE A 440 67.21 25.28 84.92
N GLU A 441 67.27 26.38 85.69
CA GLU A 441 66.18 27.36 85.78
C GLU A 441 65.83 27.94 84.40
N GLN A 442 66.86 28.34 83.64
CA GLN A 442 66.71 28.86 82.29
C GLN A 442 66.14 27.83 81.32
N SER A 443 66.55 26.56 81.46
CA SER A 443 66.01 25.45 80.65
C SER A 443 64.55 25.15 80.98
N ALA A 444 64.17 25.17 82.26
CA ALA A 444 62.78 24.97 82.69
C ALA A 444 61.86 26.13 82.26
N LYS A 445 62.33 27.38 82.39
CA LYS A 445 61.64 28.58 81.84
C LYS A 445 61.44 28.45 80.33
N ARG A 446 62.46 28.01 79.60
CA ARG A 446 62.41 27.80 78.15
C ARG A 446 61.38 26.73 77.77
N CYS A 447 61.35 25.59 78.46
CA CYS A 447 60.35 24.57 78.17
C CYS A 447 58.92 25.07 78.44
N LYS A 448 58.73 25.87 79.50
CA LYS A 448 57.44 26.50 79.83
C LYS A 448 56.98 27.50 78.76
N GLU A 449 57.90 28.26 78.17
CA GLU A 449 57.59 29.16 77.06
C GLU A 449 57.17 28.40 75.80
N ILE A 450 57.82 27.26 75.50
CA ILE A 450 57.48 26.40 74.36
C ILE A 450 56.06 25.83 74.50
N THR A 451 55.73 25.27 75.66
CA THR A 451 54.41 24.69 75.92
C THR A 451 53.32 25.75 76.00
N GLN A 452 53.58 26.93 76.55
CA GLN A 452 52.62 28.05 76.56
C GLN A 452 52.32 28.56 75.15
N ASN A 453 53.33 28.63 74.29
CA ASN A 453 53.14 29.06 72.91
C ASN A 453 52.41 27.98 72.08
N LEU A 454 52.65 26.69 72.33
CA LEU A 454 51.86 25.58 71.79
C LEU A 454 50.39 25.62 72.25
N LEU A 455 50.14 25.97 73.52
CA LEU A 455 48.80 26.12 74.06
C LEU A 455 48.06 27.32 73.45
N ARG A 456 48.71 28.48 73.32
CA ARG A 456 48.15 29.66 72.62
C ARG A 456 47.76 29.32 71.18
N PHE A 457 48.60 28.57 70.48
CA PHE A 457 48.30 28.09 69.13
C PHE A 457 47.06 27.18 69.09
N SER A 458 46.86 26.33 70.10
CA SER A 458 45.68 25.47 70.18
C SER A 458 44.40 26.19 70.62
N GLN A 459 44.52 27.29 71.37
CA GLN A 459 43.39 28.03 71.94
C GLN A 459 42.84 29.11 71.01
N GLN A 460 43.56 29.51 69.95
CA GLN A 460 43.11 30.46 68.91
C GLN A 460 42.04 29.85 67.97
N ARG A 461 41.00 29.26 68.53
CA ARG A 461 39.88 28.62 67.82
C ARG A 461 38.58 29.43 67.90
N GLU A 462 38.61 30.65 68.43
CA GLU A 462 37.48 31.58 68.30
C GLU A 462 37.44 32.12 66.86
N ARG A 463 36.27 32.01 66.21
CA ARG A 463 36.07 32.47 64.83
C ARG A 463 36.42 33.96 64.73
N ALA A 464 37.32 34.31 63.82
CA ALA A 464 37.65 35.70 63.51
C ALA A 464 36.38 36.46 63.06
N GLU A 465 36.09 37.60 63.69
CA GLU A 465 34.96 38.45 63.33
C GLU A 465 35.43 39.53 62.34
N LEU A 466 35.42 39.20 61.05
CA LEU A 466 35.89 40.09 59.99
C LEU A 466 34.96 41.30 59.82
N ARG A 467 35.44 42.48 60.22
CA ARG A 467 34.72 43.76 60.11
C ARG A 467 35.55 44.80 59.34
N PRO A 468 34.96 45.93 58.90
CA PRO A 468 35.70 47.04 58.32
C PRO A 468 36.59 47.73 59.37
N VAL A 469 37.90 47.65 59.22
CA VAL A 469 38.90 48.17 60.17
C VAL A 469 39.76 49.26 59.53
N ASP A 470 40.06 50.32 60.30
CA ASP A 470 41.08 51.31 59.96
C ASP A 470 42.48 50.72 60.24
N LEU A 471 43.24 50.45 59.18
CA LEU A 471 44.58 49.87 59.26
C LEU A 471 45.55 50.78 60.03
N ASN A 472 45.47 52.10 59.85
CA ASN A 472 46.34 53.06 60.52
C ASN A 472 46.05 53.13 62.03
N ALA A 473 44.78 52.98 62.42
CA ALA A 473 44.42 52.89 63.85
C ALA A 473 45.07 51.68 64.51
N VAL A 474 44.95 50.50 63.91
CA VAL A 474 45.54 49.25 64.46
C VAL A 474 47.06 49.32 64.55
N VAL A 475 47.74 49.86 63.52
CA VAL A 475 49.19 50.02 63.52
C VAL A 475 49.63 50.97 64.65
N ARG A 476 48.93 52.10 64.84
CA ARG A 476 49.23 53.05 65.93
C ARG A 476 49.05 52.42 67.30
N ASP A 477 47.95 51.71 67.52
CA ASP A 477 47.67 51.04 68.80
C ASP A 477 48.74 49.99 69.12
N ALA A 478 49.12 49.16 68.13
CA ALA A 478 50.16 48.15 68.30
C ALA A 478 51.55 48.75 68.54
N LEU A 479 51.88 49.87 67.88
CA LEU A 479 53.13 50.59 68.12
C LEU A 479 53.18 51.16 69.55
N THR A 480 52.07 51.71 70.06
CA THR A 480 51.98 52.22 71.43
C THR A 480 52.35 51.16 72.47
N LEU A 481 51.97 49.90 72.24
CA LEU A 481 52.27 48.77 73.14
C LEU A 481 53.75 48.35 73.13
N THR A 482 54.50 48.66 72.06
CA THR A 482 55.87 48.18 71.86
C THR A 482 56.92 49.28 71.84
N GLU A 483 56.52 50.55 71.76
CA GLU A 483 57.39 51.72 71.60
C GLU A 483 58.48 51.81 72.68
N HIS A 484 58.11 51.64 73.95
CA HIS A 484 59.07 51.71 75.06
C HIS A 484 60.13 50.58 74.98
N GLN A 485 59.75 49.39 74.52
CA GLN A 485 60.67 48.26 74.37
C GLN A 485 61.60 48.45 73.16
N VAL A 486 61.02 48.88 72.02
CA VAL A 486 61.75 49.12 70.77
C VAL A 486 62.79 50.23 70.95
N ARG A 487 62.40 51.37 71.56
CA ARG A 487 63.33 52.46 71.84
C ARG A 487 64.37 52.13 72.91
N GLY A 488 63.98 51.34 73.93
CA GLY A 488 64.89 50.89 74.99
C GLY A 488 66.08 50.05 74.48
N GLU A 489 65.92 49.37 73.34
CA GLU A 489 66.99 48.60 72.68
C GLU A 489 67.81 49.42 71.66
N GLY A 490 67.57 50.73 71.59
CA GLY A 490 68.25 51.67 70.69
C GLY A 490 67.77 51.65 69.24
N VAL A 491 66.56 51.12 68.97
CA VAL A 491 65.98 51.07 67.62
C VAL A 491 65.32 52.41 67.28
N VAL A 492 65.68 53.01 66.15
CA VAL A 492 65.00 54.17 65.57
C VAL A 492 63.74 53.70 64.85
N LEU A 493 62.59 53.97 65.46
CA LEU A 493 61.27 53.64 64.94
C LEU A 493 60.72 54.78 64.07
N THR A 494 60.42 54.50 62.81
CA THR A 494 59.83 55.43 61.84
C THR A 494 58.49 54.88 61.36
N SER A 495 57.42 55.67 61.41
CA SER A 495 56.12 55.31 60.85
C SER A 495 55.75 56.28 59.73
N VAL A 496 55.39 55.73 58.56
CA VAL A 496 54.90 56.48 57.40
C VAL A 496 53.53 55.93 57.06
N LEU A 497 52.50 56.52 57.68
CA LEU A 497 51.12 56.07 57.51
C LEU A 497 50.42 56.95 56.49
N GLU A 498 49.92 56.38 55.40
CA GLU A 498 49.20 57.13 54.37
C GLU A 498 47.83 57.59 54.88
N ASP A 499 47.50 58.87 54.72
CA ASP A 499 46.22 59.43 55.14
C ASP A 499 45.09 59.04 54.17
N GLY A 500 43.89 58.78 54.69
CA GLY A 500 42.70 58.53 53.88
C GLY A 500 42.57 57.10 53.32
N LEU A 501 43.30 56.13 53.85
CA LEU A 501 43.21 54.73 53.44
C LEU A 501 41.81 54.14 53.62
N SER A 502 41.41 53.32 52.64
CA SER A 502 40.18 52.54 52.73
C SER A 502 40.25 51.54 53.88
N ARG A 503 39.10 51.26 54.51
CA ARG A 503 39.02 50.21 55.53
C ARG A 503 39.32 48.84 54.92
N VAL A 504 39.95 47.96 55.70
CA VAL A 504 40.25 46.57 55.32
C VAL A 504 39.34 45.59 56.06
N ARG A 505 39.01 44.44 55.46
CA ARG A 505 38.31 43.36 56.17
C ARG A 505 39.30 42.64 57.09
N ALA A 506 39.18 42.83 58.41
CA ALA A 506 39.97 42.11 59.38
C ALA A 506 39.28 42.03 60.75
N ASP A 507 39.76 41.15 61.62
CA ASP A 507 39.52 41.25 63.05
C ASP A 507 40.60 42.20 63.66
N PRO A 508 40.24 43.29 64.35
CA PRO A 508 41.21 44.24 64.90
C PRO A 508 42.20 43.62 65.90
N GLY A 509 41.77 42.64 66.70
CA GLY A 509 42.62 41.97 67.67
C GLY A 509 43.65 41.07 66.99
N HIS A 510 43.20 40.27 66.04
CA HIS A 510 44.10 39.43 65.23
C HIS A 510 45.05 40.26 64.36
N LEU A 511 44.57 41.35 63.77
CA LEU A 511 45.42 42.25 62.98
C LEU A 511 46.47 42.95 63.87
N SER A 512 46.09 43.41 65.06
CA SER A 512 47.04 43.94 66.05
C SER A 512 48.11 42.90 66.40
N GLN A 513 47.71 41.63 66.55
CA GLN A 513 48.65 40.52 66.79
C GLN A 513 49.62 40.29 65.62
N VAL A 514 49.18 40.43 64.37
CA VAL A 514 50.05 40.39 63.18
C VAL A 514 51.11 41.49 63.27
N VAL A 515 50.69 42.73 63.55
CA VAL A 515 51.61 43.88 63.68
C VAL A 515 52.64 43.62 64.79
N LEU A 516 52.18 43.20 65.98
CA LEU A 516 53.05 42.89 67.12
C LEU A 516 54.05 41.75 66.80
N ALA A 517 53.60 40.72 66.07
CA ALA A 517 54.46 39.62 65.67
C ALA A 517 55.57 40.07 64.71
N LEU A 518 55.23 40.90 63.71
CA LEU A 518 56.20 41.44 62.75
C LEU A 518 57.19 42.39 63.43
N VAL A 519 56.70 43.31 64.28
CA VAL A 519 57.54 44.24 65.04
C VAL A 519 58.48 43.50 66.01
N SER A 520 57.99 42.47 66.70
CA SER A 520 58.83 41.62 67.56
C SER A 520 59.89 40.86 66.77
N ASN A 521 59.54 40.36 65.57
CA ASN A 521 60.48 39.67 64.72
C ASN A 521 61.59 40.60 64.21
N ALA A 522 61.21 41.80 63.74
CA ALA A 522 62.13 42.86 63.32
C ALA A 522 63.07 43.28 64.45
N ARG A 523 62.53 43.55 65.65
CA ARG A 523 63.33 43.88 66.85
C ARG A 523 64.40 42.83 67.13
N THR A 524 63.99 41.56 67.15
CA THR A 524 64.91 40.45 67.42
C THR A 524 66.00 40.33 66.34
N ALA A 525 65.67 40.61 65.08
CA ALA A 525 66.63 40.55 63.97
C ALA A 525 67.71 41.64 64.06
N MET A 526 67.42 42.76 64.72
CA MET A 526 68.30 43.91 64.88
C MET A 526 69.14 43.90 66.18
N LEU A 527 68.98 42.93 67.08
CA LEU A 527 69.67 42.92 68.39
C LEU A 527 71.19 43.14 68.30
N LYS A 528 71.84 42.55 67.29
CA LYS A 528 73.28 42.64 67.03
C LYS A 528 73.65 43.56 65.85
N SER A 529 72.67 44.24 65.25
CA SER A 529 72.92 45.12 64.10
C SER A 529 73.56 46.44 64.59
N PRO A 530 74.60 46.94 63.90
CA PRO A 530 75.20 48.25 64.21
C PRO A 530 74.23 49.41 63.90
N ASP A 531 73.27 49.18 63.03
CA ASP A 531 72.31 50.17 62.56
C ASP A 531 70.89 49.63 62.73
N LYS A 532 70.15 50.19 63.70
CA LYS A 532 68.84 49.68 64.11
C LYS A 532 67.73 50.64 63.69
N ARG A 533 67.17 50.43 62.50
CA ARG A 533 66.01 51.16 62.00
C ARG A 533 64.86 50.21 61.73
N LEU A 534 63.69 50.57 62.23
CA LEU A 534 62.42 49.89 61.94
C LEU A 534 61.46 50.87 61.30
N THR A 535 61.04 50.57 60.07
CA THR A 535 60.09 51.41 59.32
C THR A 535 58.79 50.66 59.11
N LEU A 536 57.67 51.27 59.50
CA LEU A 536 56.34 50.77 59.15
C LEU A 536 55.70 51.69 58.13
N ARG A 537 55.24 51.14 57.00
CA ARG A 537 54.51 51.89 55.97
C ARG A 537 53.13 51.30 55.74
N THR A 538 52.12 52.13 55.61
CA THR A 538 50.79 51.70 55.15
C THR A 538 50.46 52.38 53.84
N GLY A 539 49.70 51.70 52.99
CA GLY A 539 49.24 52.27 51.72
C GLY A 539 48.12 51.46 51.07
N GLU A 540 47.67 51.88 49.89
CA GLU A 540 46.69 51.15 49.08
C GLU A 540 47.28 50.88 47.69
N ALA A 541 47.23 49.62 47.23
CA ALA A 541 47.68 49.23 45.90
C ALA A 541 46.84 48.06 45.37
N ASP A 542 46.49 48.10 44.08
CA ASP A 542 45.80 47.01 43.37
C ASP A 542 44.50 46.50 44.04
N GLY A 543 43.78 47.37 44.75
CA GLY A 543 42.54 47.02 45.46
C GLY A 543 42.73 46.42 46.86
N PHE A 544 43.97 46.41 47.36
CA PHE A 544 44.34 45.94 48.70
C PHE A 544 44.93 47.08 49.54
N GLY A 545 44.56 47.13 50.82
CA GLY A 545 45.32 47.91 51.80
C GLY A 545 46.54 47.11 52.23
N PHE A 546 47.72 47.73 52.30
CA PHE A 546 48.95 47.05 52.67
C PHE A 546 49.63 47.67 53.90
N LEU A 547 50.37 46.82 54.63
CA LEU A 547 51.29 47.18 55.69
C LEU A 547 52.67 46.59 55.36
N GLU A 548 53.67 47.44 55.22
CA GLU A 548 55.07 47.05 55.14
C GLU A 548 55.77 47.24 56.50
N VAL A 549 56.53 46.25 56.93
CA VAL A 549 57.39 46.30 58.12
C VAL A 549 58.81 45.99 57.67
N GLU A 550 59.67 47.00 57.66
CA GLU A 550 61.05 46.96 57.17
C GLU A 550 62.05 47.14 58.31
N ASP A 551 62.98 46.20 58.46
CA ASP A 551 64.05 46.20 59.46
C ASP A 551 65.44 46.19 58.81
N THR A 552 66.44 46.75 59.50
CA THR A 552 67.87 46.71 59.13
C THR A 552 68.64 45.63 59.89
N GLY A 553 67.98 44.50 60.18
CA GLY A 553 68.56 43.37 60.89
C GLY A 553 69.42 42.46 60.01
N LYS A 554 69.74 41.26 60.51
CA LYS A 554 70.60 40.27 59.83
C LYS A 554 70.05 39.70 58.51
N GLY A 555 68.79 39.97 58.17
CA GLY A 555 68.10 39.38 57.03
C GLY A 555 67.89 37.85 57.11
N ILE A 556 67.37 37.26 56.02
CA ILE A 556 66.94 35.87 55.94
C ILE A 556 67.62 35.19 54.75
N ALA A 557 68.33 34.08 55.02
CA ALA A 557 68.99 33.30 53.98
C ALA A 557 67.99 32.74 52.94
N PRO A 558 68.34 32.67 51.65
CA PRO A 558 67.47 32.16 50.59
C PRO A 558 66.85 30.79 50.85
N SER A 559 67.60 29.89 51.46
CA SER A 559 67.18 28.54 51.84
C SER A 559 66.11 28.51 52.94
N HIS A 560 66.03 29.56 53.76
CA HIS A 560 65.10 29.64 54.87
C HIS A 560 63.80 30.36 54.50
N ARG A 561 63.80 31.24 53.47
CA ARG A 561 62.63 32.04 53.06
C ARG A 561 61.33 31.24 52.83
N PRO A 562 61.33 30.06 52.17
CA PRO A 562 60.09 29.28 51.98
C PRO A 562 59.50 28.72 53.28
N ARG A 563 60.34 28.60 54.31
CA ARG A 563 60.03 27.88 55.55
C ARG A 563 59.71 28.80 56.72
N ILE A 564 59.88 30.12 56.58
CA ILE A 564 59.69 31.07 57.71
C ILE A 564 58.26 31.14 58.23
N PHE A 565 57.28 30.69 57.43
CA PHE A 565 55.88 30.59 57.82
C PHE A 565 55.49 29.19 58.31
N GLU A 566 56.40 28.20 58.27
CA GLU A 566 56.19 26.89 58.89
C GLU A 566 56.13 27.04 60.42
N PRO A 567 55.15 26.44 61.12
CA PRO A 567 55.13 26.42 62.58
C PRO A 567 56.43 25.84 63.15
N PHE A 568 56.94 26.44 64.24
CA PHE A 568 58.16 26.04 64.96
C PHE A 568 59.48 26.26 64.21
N PHE A 569 59.47 26.78 62.99
CA PHE A 569 60.68 27.10 62.26
C PHE A 569 61.37 28.35 62.87
N THR A 570 62.63 28.22 63.29
CA THR A 570 63.42 29.33 63.82
C THR A 570 64.90 29.20 63.44
N THR A 571 65.56 30.34 63.21
CA THR A 571 66.98 30.46 62.83
C THR A 571 67.77 31.28 63.86
N LYS A 572 67.25 31.36 65.10
CA LYS A 572 67.79 32.18 66.20
C LYS A 572 68.35 31.27 67.29
N ASP A 573 69.57 31.55 67.76
CA ASP A 573 70.22 30.80 68.85
C ASP A 573 69.57 31.05 70.23
N VAL A 574 68.82 32.16 70.36
CA VAL A 574 68.05 32.53 71.54
C VAL A 574 66.61 32.06 71.35
N TRP A 575 66.18 31.09 72.16
CA TRP A 575 64.87 30.42 72.05
C TRP A 575 63.68 31.20 72.62
N SER A 576 63.82 32.50 72.87
CA SER A 576 62.73 33.34 73.39
C SER A 576 61.57 33.54 72.41
N ASN A 577 61.68 33.05 71.17
CA ASN A 577 60.64 33.09 70.15
C ASN A 577 60.54 31.74 69.44
N VAL A 578 59.50 30.97 69.77
CA VAL A 578 59.26 29.55 69.40
C VAL A 578 58.95 29.35 67.91
N GLY A 579 59.27 30.30 67.03
CA GLY A 579 59.00 30.19 65.59
C GLY A 579 57.51 30.18 65.22
N LEU A 580 56.63 30.64 66.13
CA LEU A 580 55.18 30.64 65.91
C LEU A 580 54.61 32.00 65.50
N GLY A 581 55.34 33.11 65.69
CA GLY A 581 54.82 34.45 65.41
C GLY A 581 54.49 34.68 63.92
N LEU A 582 55.39 34.27 63.03
CA LEU A 582 55.20 34.44 61.58
C LEU A 582 54.17 33.47 60.99
N SER A 583 54.09 32.23 61.50
CA SER A 583 53.08 31.26 61.05
C SER A 583 51.66 31.64 61.49
N VAL A 584 51.52 32.25 62.68
CA VAL A 584 50.25 32.86 63.12
C VAL A 584 49.91 34.07 62.27
N ALA A 585 50.88 34.95 61.99
CA ALA A 585 50.65 36.10 61.12
C ALA A 585 50.18 35.69 59.71
N TRP A 586 50.82 34.67 59.12
CA TRP A 586 50.44 34.12 57.82
C TRP A 586 49.02 33.55 57.82
N ARG A 587 48.65 32.79 58.86
CA ARG A 587 47.28 32.24 58.99
C ARG A 587 46.25 33.36 59.11
N VAL A 588 46.43 34.30 60.02
CA VAL A 588 45.48 35.40 60.27
C VAL A 588 45.24 36.20 58.98
N VAL A 589 46.31 36.51 58.25
CA VAL A 589 46.21 37.26 56.99
C VAL A 589 45.51 36.43 55.91
N THR A 590 45.81 35.14 55.80
CA THR A 590 45.17 34.23 54.83
C THR A 590 43.69 34.00 55.12
N GLU A 591 43.31 33.85 56.41
CA GLU A 591 41.91 33.73 56.86
C GLU A 591 41.10 35.01 56.60
N ALA A 592 41.74 36.17 56.60
CA ALA A 592 41.15 37.44 56.21
C ALA A 592 41.08 37.65 54.68
N GLY A 593 41.49 36.65 53.88
CA GLY A 593 41.52 36.74 52.41
C GLY A 593 42.67 37.58 51.85
N GLY A 594 43.70 37.83 52.65
CA GLY A 594 44.90 38.59 52.29
C GLY A 594 46.12 37.72 51.98
N SER A 595 47.27 38.37 51.76
CA SER A 595 48.57 37.70 51.57
C SER A 595 49.68 38.36 52.38
N ILE A 596 50.71 37.59 52.75
CA ILE A 596 51.93 38.11 53.36
C ILE A 596 53.15 37.68 52.54
N GLU A 597 53.97 38.64 52.15
CA GLU A 597 55.16 38.47 51.34
C GLU A 597 56.40 38.94 52.11
N VAL A 598 57.57 38.41 51.77
CA VAL A 598 58.84 38.82 52.37
C VAL A 598 59.88 39.07 51.29
N ARG A 599 60.56 40.21 51.40
CA ARG A 599 61.80 40.53 50.68
C ARG A 599 62.91 40.66 51.70
N SER A 600 64.00 39.93 51.55
CA SER A 600 65.10 39.97 52.50
C SER A 600 66.41 39.54 51.85
N GLU A 601 67.48 40.23 52.22
CA GLU A 601 68.87 39.91 51.87
C GLU A 601 69.71 39.83 53.16
N VAL A 602 70.66 38.88 53.18
CA VAL A 602 71.51 38.64 54.35
C VAL A 602 72.37 39.88 54.64
N GLU A 603 72.44 40.28 55.91
CA GLU A 603 73.07 41.52 56.42
C GLU A 603 72.47 42.85 55.91
N GLN A 604 71.37 42.83 55.16
CA GLN A 604 70.69 44.05 54.68
C GLN A 604 69.28 44.24 55.26
N GLY A 605 68.76 43.25 56.00
CA GLY A 605 67.47 43.33 56.66
C GLY A 605 66.33 42.60 55.96
N SER A 606 65.10 42.85 56.42
CA SER A 606 63.89 42.21 55.88
C SER A 606 62.75 43.21 55.78
N CYS A 607 61.95 43.07 54.72
CA CYS A 607 60.71 43.79 54.53
C CYS A 607 59.57 42.78 54.37
N PHE A 608 58.63 42.81 55.31
CA PHE A 608 57.40 42.01 55.27
C PHE A 608 56.26 42.89 54.76
N THR A 609 55.56 42.44 53.73
CA THR A 609 54.41 43.15 53.15
C THR A 609 53.14 42.34 53.37
N VAL A 610 52.24 42.85 54.20
CA VAL A 610 50.89 42.29 54.45
C VAL A 610 49.90 43.01 53.55
N LYS A 611 49.12 42.29 52.74
CA LYS A 611 48.05 42.82 51.88
C LYS A 611 46.71 42.29 52.36
N LEU A 612 45.73 43.16 52.55
CA LEU A 612 44.39 42.83 53.01
C LEU A 612 43.34 43.41 52.05
N PRO A 613 42.24 42.67 51.77
CA PRO A 613 41.21 43.15 50.87
C PRO A 613 40.46 44.33 51.48
N LYS A 614 40.07 45.27 50.62
CA LYS A 614 39.22 46.41 50.96
C LYS A 614 37.86 45.93 51.49
N ALA A 615 37.34 46.64 52.51
CA ALA A 615 36.16 46.24 53.29
C ALA A 615 34.81 46.43 52.60
#